data_AF-A0A9Q2ZRR6-F1
#
_entry.id   AF-A0A9Q2ZRR6-F1
#
_cell.length_a   1.000
_cell.length_b   1.000
_cell.length_c   1.000
_cell.angle_alpha   90.00
_cell.angle_beta   90.00
_cell.angle_gamma   90.00
#
_symmetry.space_group_name_H-M   'P 1'
#
loop_
_entity.id
_entity.type
_entity.pdbx_description
1 polymer ?
#
loop_
_entity_poly.entity_id
_entity_poly.type
_entity_poly.pdbx_seq_one_letter_code
_entity_poly.pdbx_strand_id
1 'polypeptide(L)'
;MNKPEVRRLLGYISAGFDNRALSDATAEVWSEELPDIPFDVAKEAVRRHFRKPAPRQYLSLDVLMDEIRVLTRQTSTAIEEDVRSAKARGLLDASWPAREPLPAPVAARLADARQAFARQAAAIESAVIENPRSLSELGTLGKEIPRG
;
A
#
# COMPACT_ATOMS: atom_id res chain seq x y z
N MET A 1 15.85 1.65 14.62
CA MET A 1 16.87 2.43 13.91
C MET A 1 17.72 3.22 14.87
N ASN A 2 19.03 3.08 14.79
CA ASN A 2 19.96 3.90 15.58
C ASN A 2 20.28 5.24 14.90
N LYS A 3 20.91 6.17 15.64
CA LYS A 3 21.26 7.51 15.14
C LYS A 3 22.09 7.50 13.84
N PRO A 4 23.13 6.66 13.67
CA PRO A 4 23.83 6.52 12.38
C PRO A 4 22.94 6.15 11.20
N GLU A 5 22.03 5.19 11.38
CA GLU A 5 21.08 4.79 10.35
C GLU A 5 20.06 5.89 10.04
N VAL A 6 19.61 6.63 11.06
CA VAL A 6 18.72 7.79 10.87
C VAL A 6 19.41 8.91 10.10
N ARG A 7 20.69 9.21 10.39
CA ARG A 7 21.48 10.16 9.58
C ARG A 7 21.55 9.72 8.12
N ARG A 8 21.77 8.43 7.88
CA ARG A 8 21.78 7.86 6.52
C ARG A 8 20.41 8.01 5.84
N LEU A 9 19.32 7.81 6.57
CA LEU A 9 17.96 7.98 6.05
C LEU A 9 17.67 9.45 5.70
N LEU A 10 18.00 10.38 6.59
CA LEU A 10 17.85 11.81 6.34
C LEU A 10 18.68 12.28 5.15
N GLY A 11 19.91 11.76 5.00
CA GLY A 11 20.74 12.02 3.82
C GLY A 11 20.11 11.49 2.53
N TYR A 12 19.50 10.30 2.57
CA TYR A 12 18.75 9.75 1.43
C TYR A 12 17.55 10.63 1.05
N ILE A 13 16.80 11.13 2.04
CA ILE A 13 15.66 12.03 1.83
C ILE A 13 16.12 13.35 1.21
N SER A 14 17.16 13.97 1.79
CA SER A 14 17.70 15.25 1.34
C SER A 14 18.22 15.16 -0.10
N ALA A 15 19.08 14.18 -0.41
CA ALA A 15 19.71 14.06 -1.72
C ALA A 15 18.73 13.64 -2.84
N GLY A 16 17.68 12.89 -2.50
CA GLY A 16 16.79 12.30 -3.49
C GLY A 16 15.48 13.05 -3.74
N PHE A 17 15.02 13.87 -2.79
CA PHE A 17 13.62 14.30 -2.80
C PHE A 17 13.39 15.75 -2.40
N ASP A 18 13.85 16.19 -1.23
CA ASP A 18 13.42 17.48 -0.66
C ASP A 18 14.52 18.47 -0.35
N ASN A 19 15.79 18.13 -0.64
CA ASN A 19 16.95 19.01 -0.47
C ASN A 19 17.02 19.67 0.92
N ARG A 20 16.48 19.03 1.97
CA ARG A 20 16.52 19.59 3.33
C ARG A 20 17.96 19.74 3.83
N ALA A 21 18.19 20.76 4.66
CA ALA A 21 19.41 20.85 5.45
C ALA A 21 19.44 19.71 6.49
N LEU A 22 20.58 19.05 6.63
CA LEU A 22 20.78 18.00 7.62
C LEU A 22 21.23 18.63 8.93
N SER A 23 20.58 18.27 10.04
CA SER A 23 20.92 18.71 11.38
C SER A 23 21.06 17.51 12.30
N ASP A 24 22.10 17.55 13.15
CA ASP A 24 22.37 16.51 14.13
C ASP A 24 21.26 16.42 15.19
N ALA A 25 20.66 17.56 15.56
CA ALA A 25 19.51 17.60 16.46
C ALA A 25 18.29 16.90 15.84
N THR A 26 18.06 17.05 14.53
CA THR A 26 16.99 16.33 13.83
C THR A 26 17.24 14.82 13.83
N ALA A 27 18.48 14.40 13.61
CA ALA A 27 18.84 12.98 13.64
C ALA A 27 18.68 12.37 15.04
N GLU A 28 18.96 13.14 16.10
CA GLU A 28 18.72 12.76 17.50
C GLU A 28 17.22 12.44 17.72
N VAL A 29 16.35 13.43 17.48
CA VAL A 29 14.90 13.31 17.68
C VAL A 29 14.31 12.17 16.86
N TRP A 30 14.70 12.03 15.59
CA TRP A 30 14.20 10.95 14.75
C TRP A 30 14.67 9.56 15.23
N SER A 31 15.83 9.47 15.87
CA SER A 31 16.32 8.19 16.42
C SER A 31 15.60 7.75 17.69
N GLU A 32 15.07 8.69 18.46
CA GLU A 32 14.21 8.41 19.62
C GLU A 32 12.84 7.85 19.21
N GLU A 33 12.33 8.28 18.04
CA GLU A 33 11.00 7.91 17.55
C GLU A 33 11.00 6.69 16.59
N LEU A 34 12.17 6.30 16.08
CA LEU A 34 12.33 5.16 15.16
C LEU A 34 13.13 3.97 15.74
N PRO A 35 13.17 3.68 17.06
CA PRO A 35 14.14 2.74 17.64
C PRO A 35 13.97 1.30 17.12
N ASP A 36 12.75 0.89 16.78
CA ASP A 36 12.43 -0.46 16.32
C ASP A 36 12.12 -0.57 14.82
N ILE A 37 12.24 0.54 14.07
CA ILE A 37 11.99 0.53 12.63
C ILE A 37 13.27 0.09 11.90
N PRO A 38 13.23 -0.96 11.06
CA PRO A 38 14.36 -1.32 10.21
C PRO A 38 14.63 -0.25 9.13
N PHE A 39 15.90 -0.03 8.80
CA PHE A 39 16.30 0.97 7.79
C PHE A 39 15.58 0.80 6.44
N ASP A 40 15.49 -0.43 5.94
CA ASP A 40 14.86 -0.71 4.65
C ASP A 40 13.35 -0.44 4.64
N VAL A 41 12.67 -0.63 5.77
CA VAL A 41 11.24 -0.34 5.94
C VAL A 41 11.01 1.17 5.84
N ALA A 42 11.79 1.97 6.59
CA ALA A 42 11.66 3.43 6.52
C ALA A 42 12.03 3.96 5.12
N LYS A 43 13.05 3.38 4.49
CA LYS A 43 13.45 3.77 3.14
C LYS A 43 12.36 3.50 2.10
N GLU A 44 11.64 2.38 2.20
CA GLU A 44 10.52 2.10 1.31
C GLU A 44 9.32 3.01 1.60
N ALA A 45 9.05 3.34 2.87
CA ALA A 45 8.03 4.30 3.24
C ALA A 45 8.30 5.70 2.63
N VAL A 46 9.56 6.16 2.64
CA VAL A 46 10.00 7.38 1.94
C VAL A 46 9.67 7.31 0.44
N ARG A 47 10.03 6.21 -0.23
CA ARG A 47 9.77 6.04 -1.68
C ARG A 47 8.28 6.04 -1.99
N ARG A 48 7.48 5.34 -1.17
CA ARG A 48 6.02 5.30 -1.30
C ARG A 48 5.43 6.70 -1.20
N HIS A 49 5.91 7.52 -0.27
CA HIS A 49 5.45 8.90 -0.13
C HIS A 49 5.68 9.71 -1.41
N PHE A 50 6.92 9.78 -1.88
CA PHE A 50 7.30 10.63 -3.01
C PHE A 50 6.82 10.11 -4.38
N ARG A 51 6.32 8.88 -4.45
CA ARG A 51 5.63 8.34 -5.65
C ARG A 51 4.15 8.69 -5.72
N LYS A 52 3.58 9.32 -4.69
CA LYS A 52 2.17 9.75 -4.71
C LYS A 52 1.95 10.82 -5.78
N PRO A 53 0.72 10.96 -6.32
CA PRO A 53 0.42 12.00 -7.31
C PRO A 53 0.67 13.44 -6.81
N ALA A 54 0.52 13.66 -5.51
CA ALA A 54 0.79 14.94 -4.85
C ALA A 54 1.52 14.69 -3.51
N PRO A 55 2.83 14.42 -3.53
CA PRO A 55 3.60 14.23 -2.31
C PRO A 55 3.78 15.57 -1.59
N ARG A 56 4.02 15.54 -0.28
CA ARG A 56 4.43 16.76 0.43
C ARG A 56 5.84 17.13 -0.02
N GLN A 57 6.10 18.43 -0.17
CA GLN A 57 7.43 18.92 -0.54
C GLN A 57 8.48 18.53 0.50
N TYR A 58 8.10 18.51 1.79
CA TYR A 58 8.97 18.11 2.89
C TYR A 58 8.36 16.92 3.64
N LEU A 59 9.13 15.83 3.76
CA LEU A 59 8.73 14.64 4.50
C LEU A 59 9.02 14.77 6.00
N SER A 60 8.07 15.27 6.78
CA SER A 60 8.20 15.32 8.24
C SER A 60 8.11 13.93 8.87
N LEU A 61 8.54 13.81 10.13
CA LEU A 61 8.62 12.54 10.85
C LEU A 61 7.24 11.89 11.04
N ASP A 62 6.23 12.68 11.38
CA ASP A 62 4.82 12.25 11.50
C ASP A 62 4.32 11.60 10.20
N VAL A 63 4.61 12.22 9.06
CA VAL A 63 4.22 11.71 7.74
C VAL A 63 4.96 10.41 7.44
N LEU A 64 6.26 10.35 7.71
CA LEU A 64 7.02 9.11 7.56
C LEU A 64 6.43 7.98 8.43
N MET A 65 6.06 8.28 9.67
CA MET A 65 5.44 7.31 10.58
C MET A 65 4.09 6.82 10.06
N ASP A 66 3.27 7.70 9.46
CA ASP A 66 2.02 7.29 8.82
C ASP A 66 2.24 6.40 7.60
N GLU A 67 3.23 6.70 6.76
CA GLU A 67 3.59 5.83 5.63
C GLU A 67 4.12 4.48 6.12
N ILE A 68 4.92 4.47 7.19
CA ILE A 68 5.39 3.24 7.84
C ILE A 68 4.19 2.44 8.33
N ARG A 69 3.25 3.04 9.08
CA ARG A 69 2.03 2.37 9.57
C ARG A 69 1.20 1.78 8.45
N VAL A 70 1.08 2.48 7.32
CA VAL A 70 0.38 1.99 6.12
C VAL A 70 1.16 0.84 5.49
N LEU A 71 2.49 0.94 5.40
CA LEU A 71 3.37 -0.05 4.79
C LEU A 71 3.44 -1.34 5.63
N THR A 72 3.50 -1.22 6.96
CA THR A 72 3.48 -2.33 7.91
C THR A 72 2.08 -2.84 8.22
N ARG A 73 1.03 -2.17 7.69
CA ARG A 73 -0.39 -2.44 7.94
C ARG A 73 -0.74 -2.50 9.43
N GLN A 74 -0.13 -1.63 10.24
CA GLN A 74 -0.28 -1.64 11.69
C GLN A 74 -1.43 -0.77 12.23
N THR A 75 -2.24 -0.14 11.37
CA THR A 75 -3.46 0.54 11.84
C THR A 75 -4.53 -0.50 12.18
N SER A 76 -5.27 -0.32 13.28
CA SER A 76 -6.33 -1.26 13.69
C SER A 76 -7.35 -1.53 12.58
N THR A 77 -7.70 -0.52 11.77
CA THR A 77 -8.59 -0.67 10.61
C THR A 77 -8.01 -1.57 9.53
N ALA A 78 -6.74 -1.38 9.15
CA ALA A 78 -6.07 -2.25 8.16
C ALA A 78 -5.92 -3.69 8.66
N ILE A 79 -5.63 -3.88 9.96
CA ILE A 79 -5.60 -5.20 10.60
C ILE A 79 -6.99 -5.84 10.51
N GLU A 80 -8.05 -5.10 10.87
CA GLU A 80 -9.44 -5.60 10.77
C GLU A 80 -9.83 -5.96 9.33
N GLU A 81 -9.44 -5.17 8.33
CA GLU A 81 -9.69 -5.47 6.93
C GLU A 81 -8.94 -6.72 6.45
N ASP A 82 -7.67 -6.86 6.85
CA ASP A 82 -6.86 -8.03 6.55
C ASP A 82 -7.42 -9.29 7.22
N VAL A 83 -7.80 -9.22 8.50
CA VAL A 83 -8.46 -10.29 9.24
C VAL A 83 -9.80 -10.67 8.62
N ARG A 84 -10.65 -9.69 8.29
CA ARG A 84 -11.95 -9.92 7.62
C ARG A 84 -11.76 -10.60 6.28
N SER A 85 -10.80 -10.15 5.47
CA SER A 85 -10.48 -10.74 4.17
C SER A 85 -9.93 -12.16 4.32
N ALA A 86 -9.05 -12.40 5.30
CA ALA A 86 -8.50 -13.74 5.57
C ALA A 86 -9.58 -14.72 6.01
N LYS A 87 -10.50 -14.30 6.90
CA LYS A 87 -11.66 -15.10 7.33
C LYS A 87 -12.58 -15.42 6.15
N ALA A 88 -12.94 -14.43 5.33
CA ALA A 88 -13.79 -14.63 4.16
C ALA A 88 -13.20 -15.61 3.14
N ARG A 89 -11.87 -15.76 3.12
CA ARG A 89 -11.13 -16.70 2.25
C ARG A 89 -10.83 -18.04 2.91
N GLY A 90 -11.30 -18.28 4.14
CA GLY A 90 -11.04 -19.50 4.90
C GLY A 90 -9.57 -19.69 5.30
N LEU A 91 -8.78 -18.61 5.33
CA LEU A 91 -7.35 -18.67 5.69
C LEU A 91 -7.13 -18.53 7.21
N LEU A 92 -8.19 -18.24 7.97
CA LEU A 92 -8.16 -17.94 9.39
C LEU A 92 -9.46 -18.40 10.04
N ASP A 93 -9.38 -18.85 11.30
CA ASP A 93 -10.57 -19.24 12.06
C ASP A 93 -11.49 -18.05 12.35
N ALA A 94 -12.80 -18.28 12.41
CA ALA A 94 -13.79 -17.26 12.70
C ALA A 94 -13.60 -16.62 14.10
N SER A 95 -13.06 -17.37 15.06
CA SER A 95 -12.77 -16.94 16.43
C SER A 95 -11.55 -16.01 16.54
N TRP A 96 -10.72 -15.88 15.51
CA TRP A 96 -9.53 -15.02 15.56
C TRP A 96 -9.90 -13.56 15.85
N PRO A 97 -9.23 -12.85 16.77
CA PRO A 97 -9.62 -11.48 17.11
C PRO A 97 -9.48 -10.51 15.92
N ALA A 98 -10.46 -9.62 15.77
CA ALA A 98 -10.53 -8.72 14.60
C ALA A 98 -9.34 -7.75 14.51
N ARG A 99 -8.76 -7.36 15.64
CA ARG A 99 -7.65 -6.38 15.72
C ARG A 99 -6.30 -7.01 15.96
N GLU A 100 -6.22 -8.33 15.93
CA GLU A 100 -4.96 -9.04 16.11
C GLU A 100 -4.30 -9.25 14.73
N PRO A 101 -3.02 -8.86 14.57
CA PRO A 101 -2.30 -9.04 13.32
C PRO A 101 -2.38 -10.48 12.81
N LEU A 102 -2.45 -10.63 11.48
CA LEU A 102 -2.45 -11.95 10.86
C LEU A 102 -1.13 -12.68 11.16
N PRO A 103 -1.17 -14.00 11.39
CA PRO A 103 0.02 -14.83 11.36
C PRO A 103 0.77 -14.64 10.03
N ALA A 104 2.11 -14.55 10.09
CA ALA A 104 2.92 -14.29 8.89
C ALA A 104 2.61 -15.22 7.68
N PRO A 105 2.37 -16.54 7.87
CA PRO A 105 1.98 -17.41 6.75
C PRO A 105 0.63 -17.03 6.12
N VAL A 106 -0.33 -16.57 6.91
CA VAL A 106 -1.66 -16.14 6.45
C VAL A 106 -1.56 -14.81 5.71
N ALA A 107 -0.77 -13.87 6.24
CA ALA A 107 -0.50 -12.60 5.58
C ALA A 107 0.15 -12.77 4.20
N ALA A 108 1.10 -13.72 4.07
CA ALA A 108 1.73 -14.05 2.79
C ALA A 108 0.71 -14.59 1.79
N ARG A 109 -0.11 -15.57 2.19
CA ARG A 109 -1.17 -16.13 1.32
C ARG A 109 -2.20 -15.08 0.90
N LEU A 110 -2.54 -14.15 1.79
CA LEU A 110 -3.43 -13.04 1.48
C LEU A 110 -2.81 -12.07 0.47
N ALA A 111 -1.51 -11.80 0.58
CA ALA A 111 -0.77 -10.99 -0.38
C ALA A 111 -0.73 -11.63 -1.77
N ASP A 112 -0.44 -12.93 -1.86
CA ASP A 112 -0.42 -13.68 -3.12
C ASP A 112 -1.79 -13.64 -3.82
N ALA A 113 -2.85 -13.83 -3.04
CA ALA A 113 -4.20 -13.83 -3.58
C ALA A 113 -4.65 -12.44 -4.07
N ARG A 114 -4.15 -11.36 -3.46
CA ARG A 114 -4.35 -9.98 -3.94
C ARG A 114 -3.59 -9.72 -5.23
N GLN A 115 -2.34 -10.20 -5.33
CA GLN A 115 -1.56 -10.07 -6.56
C GLN A 115 -2.18 -10.86 -7.72
N ALA A 116 -2.69 -12.07 -7.45
CA ALA A 116 -3.40 -12.86 -8.46
C ALA A 116 -4.62 -12.12 -9.02
N PHE A 117 -5.42 -11.50 -8.13
CA PHE A 117 -6.57 -10.69 -8.55
C PHE A 117 -6.15 -9.46 -9.34
N ALA A 118 -5.11 -8.73 -8.91
CA ALA A 118 -4.60 -7.56 -9.64
C ALA A 118 -4.11 -7.92 -11.05
N ARG A 119 -3.43 -9.06 -11.21
CA ARG A 119 -3.02 -9.57 -12.54
C ARG A 119 -4.22 -9.89 -13.43
N GLN A 120 -5.27 -10.49 -12.87
CA GLN A 120 -6.51 -10.78 -13.62
C GLN A 120 -7.24 -9.49 -14.02
N ALA A 121 -7.35 -8.52 -13.12
CA ALA A 121 -7.98 -7.23 -13.41
C ALA A 121 -7.25 -6.47 -14.53
N ALA A 122 -5.92 -6.40 -14.47
CA ALA A 122 -5.10 -5.77 -15.51
C ALA A 122 -5.25 -6.46 -16.87
N ALA A 123 -5.35 -7.80 -16.89
CA ALA A 123 -5.60 -8.55 -18.12
C ALA A 123 -6.99 -8.24 -18.72
N ILE A 124 -8.02 -8.07 -17.88
CA ILE A 124 -9.37 -7.67 -18.31
C ILE A 124 -9.36 -6.26 -18.88
N GLU A 125 -8.74 -5.29 -18.20
CA GLU A 125 -8.64 -3.90 -18.71
C GLU A 125 -7.89 -3.85 -20.04
N SER A 126 -6.78 -4.58 -20.19
CA SER A 126 -6.05 -4.67 -21.45
C SER A 126 -6.89 -5.27 -22.58
N ALA A 127 -7.68 -6.31 -22.29
CA ALA A 127 -8.55 -6.95 -23.28
C ALA A 127 -9.74 -6.07 -23.71
N VAL A 128 -10.27 -5.25 -22.80
CA VAL A 128 -11.34 -4.28 -23.10
C VAL A 128 -10.83 -3.14 -23.99
N ILE A 129 -9.59 -2.69 -23.78
CA ILE A 129 -8.97 -1.63 -24.59
C ILE A 129 -8.66 -2.13 -26.02
N GLU A 130 -8.30 -3.41 -26.18
CA GLU A 130 -8.05 -4.00 -27.51
C GLU A 130 -9.33 -4.30 -28.31
N ASN A 131 -10.50 -4.44 -27.65
CA ASN A 131 -11.75 -4.78 -28.32
C ASN A 131 -12.93 -3.83 -28.00
N PRO A 132 -12.84 -2.53 -28.33
CA PRO A 132 -13.92 -1.57 -28.08
C PRO A 132 -15.15 -1.76 -29.00
N ARG A 133 -15.10 -2.65 -30.00
CA ARG A 133 -16.17 -2.83 -31.00
C ARG A 133 -17.27 -3.82 -30.61
N SER A 134 -17.09 -4.65 -29.59
CA SER A 134 -18.09 -5.66 -29.21
C SER A 134 -19.25 -5.13 -28.37
N LEU A 135 -19.10 -3.95 -27.74
CA LEU A 135 -20.17 -3.34 -26.92
C LEU A 135 -21.26 -2.66 -27.77
N SER A 136 -20.95 -2.25 -29.00
CA SER A 136 -21.93 -1.68 -29.94
C SER A 136 -22.89 -2.73 -30.53
N GLU A 137 -22.54 -4.01 -30.51
CA GLU A 137 -23.37 -5.09 -31.07
C GLU A 137 -24.44 -5.61 -30.08
N LEU A 138 -24.28 -5.33 -28.78
CA LEU A 138 -25.27 -5.66 -27.74
C LEU A 138 -26.43 -4.64 -27.67
N GLY A 139 -26.34 -3.50 -28.36
CA GLY A 139 -27.32 -2.41 -28.30
C GLY A 139 -28.47 -2.50 -29.34
N THR A 140 -28.44 -3.43 -30.29
CA THR A 140 -29.39 -3.46 -31.41
C THR A 140 -30.39 -4.62 -31.40
N LEU A 141 -30.29 -5.58 -30.48
CA LEU A 141 -31.18 -6.76 -30.37
C LEU A 141 -32.50 -6.48 -29.61
N GLY A 142 -33.11 -5.31 -29.81
CA GLY A 142 -34.29 -4.88 -29.04
C GLY A 142 -35.46 -4.28 -29.83
N LYS A 143 -35.41 -4.21 -31.17
CA LYS A 143 -36.48 -3.56 -31.95
C LYS A 143 -36.86 -4.30 -33.23
N GLU A 144 -37.41 -5.51 -33.11
CA GLU A 144 -38.38 -6.01 -34.10
C GLU A 144 -39.49 -6.76 -33.37
N ILE A 145 -40.52 -6.02 -32.93
CA ILE A 145 -41.83 -6.58 -32.59
C ILE A 145 -42.65 -6.53 -33.89
N PRO A 146 -43.08 -7.65 -34.47
CA PRO A 146 -43.96 -7.63 -35.62
C PRO A 146 -45.34 -7.14 -35.17
N ARG A 147 -45.81 -6.03 -35.75
CA ARG A 147 -47.21 -5.62 -35.68
C ARG A 147 -47.86 -5.91 -37.02
N GLY A 148 -48.89 -6.77 -36.98
CA GLY A 148 -50.11 -6.73 -37.80
C GLY A 148 -49.94 -6.80 -39.31
#